data_AF-A0A540NMA9-F1
#
_entry.id   AF-A0A540NMA9-F1
#
_cell.length_a   1.000
_cell.length_b   1.000
_cell.length_c   1.000
_cell.angle_alpha   90.00
_cell.angle_beta   90.00
_cell.angle_gamma   90.00
#
_symmetry.space_group_name_H-M   'P 1'
#
loop_
_entity.id
_entity.type
_entity.pdbx_description
1 polymer ?
#
loop_
_entity_poly.entity_id
_entity_poly.type
_entity_poly.pdbx_seq_one_letter_code
_entity_poly.pdbx_strand_id
1 'polypeptide(L)'
;MILKCINEYEETSVEDVGDSAETDPLQPAGKRMPSTYGTCDEWDIESGNCSSSSSNSSNAVITSSSEDLYDGKICVICYTEQRDCFLVPCGHCATCYDCAQRIFYGETKTCPICRRFIRKVRRLFAA
;
A
#
# COMPACT_ATOMS: atom_id res chain seq x y z
N MET A 1 -33.29 -3.99 40.50
CA MET A 1 -31.99 -4.09 39.81
C MET A 1 -30.91 -4.14 40.89
N ILE A 2 -30.45 -5.37 41.18
CA ILE A 2 -29.11 -5.81 41.63
C ILE A 2 -28.18 -4.65 42.07
N LEU A 3 -27.94 -4.40 43.38
CA LEU A 3 -26.86 -4.93 44.24
C LEU A 3 -25.47 -4.89 43.54
N LYS A 4 -24.33 -4.50 44.12
CA LYS A 4 -23.82 -4.38 45.51
C LYS A 4 -22.45 -3.66 45.37
N CYS A 5 -22.16 -2.62 46.17
CA CYS A 5 -21.22 -2.66 47.32
C CYS A 5 -19.73 -2.69 46.94
N ILE A 6 -18.99 -1.60 47.16
CA ILE A 6 -18.12 -1.33 48.35
C ILE A 6 -17.13 -2.45 48.67
N ASN A 7 -15.82 -2.18 48.68
CA ASN A 7 -15.07 -2.05 49.93
C ASN A 7 -13.60 -1.66 49.71
N GLU A 8 -13.14 -0.80 50.61
CA GLU A 8 -11.75 -0.57 50.99
C GLU A 8 -11.07 -1.85 51.50
N TYR A 9 -9.73 -1.82 51.50
CA TYR A 9 -8.85 -2.21 52.63
C TYR A 9 -7.71 -3.21 52.31
N GLU A 10 -6.51 -2.72 52.61
CA GLU A 10 -5.27 -3.36 53.11
C GLU A 10 -4.16 -3.97 52.22
N GLU A 11 -2.94 -3.55 52.58
CA GLU A 11 -1.61 -4.02 52.23
C GLU A 11 -1.40 -5.50 52.55
N THR A 12 -0.72 -6.23 51.66
CA THR A 12 0.18 -7.33 52.07
C THR A 12 1.36 -7.44 51.09
N SER A 13 2.56 -7.23 51.60
CA SER A 13 3.86 -7.53 50.99
C SER A 13 4.09 -9.04 50.88
N VAL A 14 4.52 -9.56 49.72
CA VAL A 14 5.42 -10.74 49.63
C VAL A 14 6.04 -10.87 48.23
N GLU A 15 7.35 -10.63 48.20
CA GLU A 15 8.50 -11.28 47.55
C GLU A 15 8.43 -11.96 46.16
N ASP A 16 9.57 -11.75 45.47
CA ASP A 16 10.06 -12.19 44.16
C ASP A 16 9.93 -13.70 43.88
N VAL A 17 9.33 -14.03 42.74
CA VAL A 17 9.56 -15.29 42.02
C VAL A 17 9.69 -14.93 40.54
N GLY A 18 10.92 -15.01 40.03
CA GLY A 18 11.24 -14.78 38.63
C GLY A 18 10.45 -15.70 37.71
N ASP A 19 9.67 -15.10 36.81
CA ASP A 19 8.89 -15.81 35.81
C ASP A 19 9.40 -15.44 34.42
N SER A 20 9.78 -16.46 33.66
CA SER A 20 10.38 -16.32 32.33
C SER A 20 9.40 -15.62 31.40
N ALA A 21 9.77 -14.44 30.88
CA ALA A 21 8.94 -13.76 29.90
C ALA A 21 8.77 -14.64 28.66
N GLU A 22 7.52 -14.87 28.23
CA GLU A 22 7.14 -15.60 26.99
C GLU A 22 7.75 -15.01 25.70
N THR A 23 8.52 -13.93 25.80
CA THR A 23 9.19 -13.27 24.68
C THR A 23 10.61 -13.77 24.45
N ASP A 24 11.00 -14.92 25.01
CA ASP A 24 12.33 -15.46 24.78
C ASP A 24 12.39 -16.18 23.41
N PRO A 25 13.21 -15.73 22.44
CA PRO A 25 13.20 -16.30 21.09
C PRO A 25 13.79 -17.72 21.06
N LEU A 26 13.02 -18.70 20.58
CA LEU A 26 13.44 -20.11 20.48
C LEU A 26 14.52 -20.41 19.41
N GLN A 27 15.32 -19.46 18.92
CA GLN A 27 16.25 -19.73 17.81
C GLN A 27 17.71 -19.29 18.05
N PRO A 28 18.68 -20.13 17.64
CA PRO A 28 20.09 -19.90 17.93
C PRO A 28 20.66 -18.74 17.13
N ALA A 29 21.52 -17.96 17.78
CA ALA A 29 22.17 -16.79 17.20
C ALA A 29 22.96 -17.16 15.93
N GLY A 30 22.64 -16.50 14.80
CA GLY A 30 23.57 -16.43 13.66
C GLY A 30 23.04 -16.73 12.26
N LYS A 31 21.73 -16.87 12.03
CA LYS A 31 21.21 -17.03 10.66
C LYS A 31 20.19 -15.95 10.34
N ARG A 32 20.53 -15.02 9.45
CA ARG A 32 19.58 -14.05 8.91
C ARG A 32 18.58 -14.80 8.02
N MET A 33 17.29 -14.77 8.36
CA MET A 33 16.23 -15.29 7.49
C MET A 33 15.76 -14.17 6.54
N PRO A 34 15.73 -14.39 5.22
CA PRO A 34 15.05 -13.47 4.32
C PRO A 34 13.54 -13.56 4.57
N SER A 35 12.88 -12.41 4.75
CA SER A 35 11.41 -12.37 4.81
C SER A 35 10.86 -12.50 3.40
N THR A 36 10.61 -13.72 2.94
CA THR A 36 9.85 -13.98 1.72
C THR A 36 8.48 -14.51 2.12
N TYR A 37 7.56 -13.60 2.44
CA TYR A 37 6.14 -13.94 2.49
C TYR A 37 5.56 -13.85 1.08
N GLY A 38 5.28 -15.00 0.48
CA GLY A 38 4.65 -15.15 -0.83
C GLY A 38 4.93 -16.53 -1.41
N THR A 39 3.93 -17.12 -2.08
CA THR A 39 4.12 -18.34 -2.87
C THR A 39 4.99 -17.96 -4.08
N CYS A 40 6.29 -18.15 -3.97
CA CYS A 40 7.15 -18.27 -5.13
C CYS A 40 7.15 -19.76 -5.47
N ASP A 41 6.49 -20.12 -6.58
CA ASP A 41 6.91 -21.32 -7.28
C ASP A 41 8.35 -21.05 -7.69
N GLU A 42 9.23 -21.84 -7.11
CA GLU A 42 10.64 -21.88 -7.38
C GLU A 42 10.84 -21.88 -8.90
N TRP A 43 11.73 -21.02 -9.39
CA TRP A 43 12.64 -21.17 -10.54
C TRP A 43 12.92 -19.76 -11.10
N ASP A 44 14.04 -19.19 -10.67
CA ASP A 44 14.95 -18.33 -11.46
C ASP A 44 15.85 -17.52 -10.50
N ILE A 45 16.95 -18.15 -10.08
CA ILE A 45 18.12 -17.43 -9.57
C ILE A 45 19.01 -17.14 -10.77
N GLU A 46 18.95 -15.93 -11.33
CA GLU A 46 20.14 -15.20 -11.77
C GLU A 46 19.85 -13.71 -12.02
N SER A 47 20.62 -12.87 -11.33
CA SER A 47 20.95 -11.46 -11.65
C SER A 47 19.90 -10.37 -11.40
N GLY A 48 20.18 -9.62 -10.33
CA GLY A 48 19.48 -8.40 -9.96
C GLY A 48 19.54 -7.32 -11.04
N ASN A 49 18.36 -6.81 -11.39
CA ASN A 49 18.20 -5.51 -12.01
C ASN A 49 17.01 -4.82 -11.35
N CYS A 50 17.29 -3.85 -10.48
CA CYS A 50 16.26 -2.97 -9.92
C CYS A 50 15.75 -2.07 -11.06
N SER A 51 14.68 -2.51 -11.71
CA SER A 51 14.00 -1.71 -12.73
C SER A 51 13.24 -0.57 -12.04
N SER A 52 13.99 0.48 -11.74
CA SER A 52 13.46 1.81 -11.48
C SER A 52 12.63 2.19 -12.70
N SER A 53 11.31 2.34 -12.50
CA SER A 53 10.35 2.61 -13.56
C SER A 53 10.70 3.93 -14.27
N SER A 54 11.50 3.81 -15.32
CA SER A 54 11.86 4.88 -16.22
C SER A 54 10.92 4.75 -17.40
N SER A 55 9.77 5.43 -17.33
CA SER A 55 8.86 5.52 -18.47
C SER A 55 9.56 6.30 -19.58
N ASN A 56 9.99 5.60 -20.63
CA ASN A 56 10.10 6.12 -21.99
C ASN A 56 10.18 4.94 -22.96
N SER A 57 9.05 4.57 -23.57
CA SER A 57 9.07 3.92 -24.88
C SER A 57 7.85 4.34 -25.70
N SER A 58 8.05 5.38 -26.49
CA SER A 58 7.31 5.56 -27.73
C SER A 58 7.81 4.49 -28.71
N ASN A 59 7.05 3.40 -28.86
CA ASN A 59 6.97 2.64 -30.10
C ASN A 59 5.69 1.81 -30.06
N ALA A 60 4.77 2.14 -30.96
CA ALA A 60 3.53 1.42 -31.18
C ALA A 60 3.86 0.02 -31.71
N VAL A 61 3.84 -0.97 -30.83
CA VAL A 61 3.71 -2.37 -31.21
C VAL A 61 2.22 -2.68 -31.16
N ILE A 62 1.59 -2.70 -32.34
CA ILE A 62 0.26 -3.31 -32.51
C ILE A 62 0.50 -4.82 -32.51
N THR A 63 0.46 -5.44 -31.34
CA THR A 63 0.33 -6.90 -31.23
C THR A 63 -1.10 -7.18 -30.79
N SER A 64 -1.91 -7.72 -31.71
CA SER A 64 -3.25 -8.18 -31.39
C SER A 64 -3.12 -9.48 -30.58
N SER A 65 -3.00 -9.36 -29.26
CA SER A 65 -3.05 -10.48 -28.32
C SER A 65 -3.71 -10.01 -27.03
N SER A 66 -4.52 -10.87 -26.43
CA SER A 66 -5.43 -10.66 -25.28
C SER A 66 -4.81 -10.13 -23.97
N GLU A 67 -3.55 -9.69 -24.00
CA GLU A 67 -2.78 -9.15 -22.89
C GLU A 67 -3.06 -7.64 -22.66
N ASP A 68 -3.69 -6.95 -23.63
CA ASP A 68 -4.05 -5.52 -23.54
C ASP A 68 -5.27 -5.23 -22.64
N LEU A 69 -5.91 -6.27 -22.07
CA LEU A 69 -7.13 -6.10 -21.26
C LEU A 69 -6.89 -5.35 -19.94
N TYR A 70 -5.64 -5.27 -19.49
CA TYR A 70 -5.21 -4.47 -18.34
C TYR A 70 -4.00 -3.62 -18.68
N ASP A 71 -4.05 -2.95 -19.84
CA ASP A 71 -3.12 -1.90 -20.19
C ASP A 71 -3.10 -0.91 -19.02
N GLY A 72 -1.94 -0.68 -18.39
CA GLY A 72 -1.74 0.07 -17.12
C GLY A 72 -2.19 1.55 -17.11
N LYS A 73 -3.06 1.88 -18.06
CA LYS A 73 -3.66 3.14 -18.44
C LYS A 73 -5.12 3.24 -17.97
N ILE A 74 -5.75 2.19 -17.42
CA ILE A 74 -7.13 2.28 -16.89
C ILE A 74 -7.14 2.85 -15.46
N CYS A 75 -8.14 3.68 -15.14
CA CYS A 75 -8.34 4.24 -13.81
C CYS A 75 -8.44 3.16 -12.73
N VAL A 76 -7.60 3.26 -11.69
CA VAL A 76 -7.54 2.27 -10.59
C VAL A 76 -8.75 2.31 -9.64
N ILE A 77 -9.72 3.17 -9.89
CA ILE A 77 -10.89 3.37 -9.02
C ILE A 77 -12.14 2.81 -9.70
N CYS A 78 -12.46 3.27 -10.90
CA CYS A 78 -13.66 2.83 -11.61
C CYS A 78 -13.42 1.63 -12.54
N TYR A 79 -12.17 1.33 -12.90
CA TYR A 79 -11.83 0.27 -13.87
C TYR A 79 -12.61 0.36 -15.19
N THR A 80 -13.09 1.56 -15.55
CA THR A 80 -13.95 1.81 -16.71
C THR A 80 -13.28 2.77 -17.67
N GLU A 81 -12.89 3.95 -17.17
CA GLU A 81 -12.29 5.02 -17.98
C GLU A 81 -10.75 4.98 -17.91
N GLN A 82 -10.10 5.53 -18.94
CA GLN A 82 -8.65 5.71 -18.96
C GLN A 82 -8.20 6.78 -17.97
N ARG A 83 -6.93 6.70 -17.55
CA ARG A 83 -6.24 7.71 -16.76
C ARG A 83 -5.96 8.92 -17.65
N ASP A 84 -6.69 9.99 -17.43
CA ASP A 84 -6.58 11.24 -18.19
C ASP A 84 -6.31 12.44 -17.29
N CYS A 85 -5.80 12.24 -16.06
CA CYS A 85 -5.50 13.35 -15.17
C CYS A 85 -4.35 13.06 -14.19
N PHE A 86 -3.70 14.12 -13.72
CA PHE A 86 -2.67 14.05 -12.68
C PHE A 86 -3.00 14.98 -11.49
N LEU A 87 -2.47 14.59 -10.32
CA LEU A 87 -2.77 15.24 -9.05
C LEU A 87 -1.63 16.18 -8.63
N VAL A 88 -1.91 17.46 -8.41
CA VAL A 88 -0.91 18.46 -8.00
C VAL A 88 -0.86 18.55 -6.47
N PRO A 89 0.32 18.54 -5.82
CA PRO A 89 1.65 18.68 -6.41
C PRO A 89 2.42 17.36 -6.61
N CYS A 90 1.85 16.19 -6.31
CA CYS A 90 2.61 14.94 -6.34
C CYS A 90 2.86 14.37 -7.75
N GLY A 91 2.07 14.76 -8.75
CA GLY A 91 2.23 14.34 -10.14
C GLY A 91 1.68 12.95 -10.48
N HIS A 92 1.20 12.17 -9.50
CA HIS A 92 0.68 10.83 -9.78
C HIS A 92 -0.56 10.87 -10.70
N CYS A 93 -0.53 10.02 -11.73
CA CYS A 93 -1.59 9.80 -12.71
C CYS A 93 -2.13 8.37 -12.54
N ALA A 94 -3.11 8.20 -11.66
CA ALA A 94 -3.69 6.90 -11.31
C ALA A 94 -5.19 6.79 -11.62
N THR A 95 -5.84 7.92 -11.93
CA THR A 95 -7.30 8.03 -11.98
C THR A 95 -7.76 8.72 -13.25
N CYS A 96 -8.98 8.43 -13.71
CA CYS A 96 -9.67 9.30 -14.65
C CYS A 96 -10.06 10.62 -13.95
N TYR A 97 -10.41 11.62 -14.74
CA TYR A 97 -10.73 12.97 -14.29
C TYR A 97 -11.92 12.97 -13.33
N ASP A 98 -12.98 12.22 -13.64
CA ASP A 98 -14.18 12.17 -12.79
C ASP A 98 -13.89 11.57 -11.41
N CYS A 99 -13.14 10.47 -11.36
CA CYS A 99 -12.71 9.89 -10.09
C CYS A 99 -11.79 10.83 -9.31
N ALA A 100 -10.89 11.55 -9.99
CA ALA A 100 -10.04 12.55 -9.33
C ALA A 100 -10.85 13.73 -8.78
N GLN A 101 -11.89 14.20 -9.48
CA GLN A 101 -12.80 15.24 -8.99
C GLN A 101 -13.54 14.78 -7.73
N ARG A 102 -14.04 13.54 -7.71
CA ARG A 102 -14.70 12.96 -6.52
C ARG A 102 -13.76 12.94 -5.32
N ILE A 103 -12.50 12.56 -5.49
CA ILE A 103 -11.51 12.60 -4.40
C ILE A 103 -11.26 14.06 -3.96
N PHE A 104 -11.09 14.97 -4.91
CA PHE A 104 -10.75 16.37 -4.64
C PHE A 104 -11.86 17.14 -3.91
N TYR A 105 -13.12 16.81 -4.17
CA TYR A 105 -14.28 17.38 -3.47
C TYR A 105 -14.71 16.57 -2.24
N GLY A 106 -14.22 15.35 -2.10
CA GLY A 106 -14.46 14.51 -0.93
C GLY A 106 -13.74 15.01 0.33
N GLU A 107 -13.85 14.22 1.39
CA GLU A 107 -13.42 14.61 2.74
C GLU A 107 -11.90 14.60 2.91
N THR A 108 -11.23 13.56 2.38
CA THR A 108 -9.79 13.35 2.60
C THR A 108 -8.91 14.17 1.67
N LYS A 109 -9.30 14.36 0.40
CA LYS A 109 -8.55 15.11 -0.63
C LYS A 109 -7.09 14.69 -0.76
N THR A 110 -6.79 13.41 -0.57
CA THR A 110 -5.43 12.86 -0.64
C THR A 110 -5.21 12.02 -1.89
N CYS A 111 -3.98 12.04 -2.41
CA CYS A 111 -3.58 11.21 -3.54
C CYS A 111 -3.65 9.71 -3.15
N PRO A 112 -4.31 8.84 -3.94
CA PRO A 112 -4.44 7.42 -3.61
C PRO A 112 -3.10 6.66 -3.65
N ILE A 113 -2.07 7.23 -4.29
CA ILE A 113 -0.75 6.60 -4.42
C ILE A 113 0.16 6.97 -3.26
N CYS A 114 0.38 8.28 -3.04
CA CYS A 114 1.37 8.76 -2.08
C CYS A 114 0.78 9.50 -0.88
N ARG A 115 -0.57 9.51 -0.74
CA ARG A 115 -1.33 10.12 0.35
C ARG A 115 -1.11 11.62 0.58
N ARG A 116 -0.39 12.30 -0.33
CA ARG A 116 -0.18 13.76 -0.27
C ARG A 116 -1.49 14.49 -0.58
N PHE A 117 -1.75 15.60 0.12
CA PHE A 117 -2.90 16.47 -0.17
C PHE A 117 -2.90 16.97 -1.61
N ILE A 118 -4.06 16.86 -2.25
CA ILE A 118 -4.32 17.31 -3.61
C ILE A 118 -4.73 18.77 -3.55
N ARG A 119 -3.97 19.62 -4.24
CA ARG A 119 -4.26 21.06 -4.37
C ARG A 119 -5.05 21.36 -5.64
N LYS A 120 -4.79 20.62 -6.72
CA LYS A 120 -5.46 20.75 -8.02
C LYS A 120 -5.47 19.42 -8.74
N VAL A 121 -6.50 19.19 -9.54
CA VAL A 121 -6.58 18.11 -10.52
C VAL A 121 -6.40 18.73 -11.91
N ARG A 122 -5.52 18.15 -12.74
CA ARG A 122 -5.26 18.63 -14.10
C ARG A 122 -5.48 17.51 -15.10
N ARG A 123 -6.22 17.81 -16.16
CA ARG A 123 -6.48 16.88 -17.25
C ARG A 123 -5.27 16.81 -18.18
N LEU A 124 -4.96 15.61 -18.65
CA LEU A 124 -4.00 15.35 -19.70
C LEU A 124 -4.75 15.46 -21.03
N PHE A 125 -4.18 16.22 -21.97
CA PHE A 125 -4.66 16.28 -23.34
C PHE A 125 -3.55 15.71 -24.21
N ALA A 126 -3.83 14.66 -24.97
CA ALA A 126 -2.93 14.19 -26.01
C ALA A 126 -2.97 15.21 -27.16
N ALA A 127 -1.80 15.62 -27.65
CA ALA A 127 -1.64 16.49 -28.80
C ALA A 127 -1.64 15.67 -30.11
#